data_AF-A0A1H9A2J7-F1
#
_entry.id   AF-A0A1H9A2J7-F1
#
_cell.length_a   1.000
_cell.length_b   1.000
_cell.length_c   1.000
_cell.angle_alpha   90.00
_cell.angle_beta   90.00
_cell.angle_gamma   90.00
#
_symmetry.space_group_name_H-M   'P 1'
#
loop_
_entity.id
_entity.type
_entity.pdbx_description
1 polymer ?
#
loop_
_entity_poly.entity_id
_entity_poly.type
_entity_poly.pdbx_seq_one_letter_code
_entity_poly.pdbx_strand_id
1 'polypeptide(L)'
;MATTPSASRGEPPRPPEERKPVPESGSTVTEHLENGAVVTYFDPSPSAEAPFRRAVAIGPEIVDPCTNLRWIPLIGNDWSLDMVMWPLVVDIAPS
;
A
#
# COMPACT_ATOMS: atom_id res chain seq x y z
N MET A 1 7.40 73.60 18.05
CA MET A 1 6.82 72.70 19.07
C MET A 1 5.84 71.77 18.39
N ALA A 2 6.03 70.46 18.53
CA ALA A 2 4.99 69.41 18.58
C ALA A 2 5.70 68.04 18.40
N THR A 3 5.79 67.30 19.50
CA THR A 3 6.35 65.96 19.66
C THR A 3 5.42 64.89 19.09
N THR A 4 5.95 63.94 18.32
CA THR A 4 5.25 62.70 17.95
C THR A 4 5.68 61.58 18.92
N PRO A 5 4.77 60.70 19.40
CA PRO A 5 5.10 59.73 20.44
C PRO A 5 5.82 58.50 19.88
N SER A 6 6.70 57.95 20.74
CA SER A 6 7.46 56.72 20.56
C SER A 6 6.53 55.51 20.46
N ALA A 7 6.54 54.82 19.31
CA ALA A 7 5.89 53.53 19.16
C ALA A 7 6.76 52.46 19.82
N SER A 8 6.26 51.87 20.90
CA SER A 8 6.86 50.75 21.60
C SER A 8 7.05 49.58 20.62
N ARG A 9 8.30 49.21 20.35
CA ARG A 9 8.66 48.09 19.47
C ARG A 9 8.28 46.78 20.17
N GLY A 10 7.06 46.32 19.94
CA GLY A 10 6.63 44.98 20.32
C GLY A 10 7.54 43.94 19.68
N GLU A 11 7.99 42.98 20.48
CA GLU A 11 8.79 41.83 20.05
C GLU A 11 8.03 41.06 18.96
N PRO A 12 8.65 40.68 17.83
CA PRO A 12 7.97 39.92 16.80
C PRO A 12 7.57 38.53 17.34
N PRO A 13 6.39 38.00 16.99
CA PRO A 13 6.00 36.65 17.42
C PRO A 13 7.01 35.63 16.87
N ARG A 14 7.44 34.69 17.73
CA ARG A 14 8.30 33.59 17.31
C ARG A 14 7.67 32.84 16.13
N PRO A 15 8.45 32.48 15.10
CA PRO A 15 7.92 31.67 14.00
C PRO A 15 7.42 30.33 14.56
N PRO A 16 6.35 29.75 13.96
CA PRO A 16 5.85 28.45 14.40
C PRO A 16 6.98 27.42 14.28
N GLU A 17 7.19 26.65 15.34
CA GLU A 17 8.17 25.55 15.32
C GLU A 17 7.91 24.69 14.10
N GLU A 18 8.92 24.61 13.24
CA GLU A 18 8.98 23.74 12.09
C GLU A 18 8.71 22.32 12.58
N ARG A 19 7.46 21.86 12.42
CA ARG A 19 7.09 20.49 12.74
C ARG A 19 7.98 19.62 11.86
N LYS A 20 9.00 19.01 12.47
CA LYS A 20 9.78 17.95 11.82
C LYS A 20 8.75 16.99 11.21
N PRO A 21 8.88 16.65 9.93
CA PRO A 21 8.00 15.65 9.35
C PRO A 21 8.10 14.42 10.25
N VAL A 22 6.96 14.01 10.80
CA VAL A 22 6.83 12.66 11.34
C VAL A 22 7.35 11.78 10.21
N PRO A 23 8.35 10.91 10.44
CA PRO A 23 8.67 9.92 9.44
C PRO A 23 7.37 9.13 9.29
N GLU A 24 6.64 9.40 8.20
CA GLU A 24 5.72 8.42 7.67
C GLU A 24 6.56 7.16 7.63
N SER A 25 6.22 6.19 8.47
CA SER A 25 6.62 4.81 8.24
C SER A 25 5.89 4.41 6.97
N GLY A 26 6.37 4.93 5.84
CA GLY A 26 6.19 4.34 4.56
C GLY A 26 6.78 2.95 4.73
N SER A 27 5.91 1.98 4.94
CA SER A 27 6.22 0.61 4.56
C SER A 27 6.41 0.64 3.05
N THR A 28 7.58 1.09 2.61
CA THR A 28 8.12 0.75 1.30
C THR A 28 8.89 -0.54 1.48
N VAL A 29 8.24 -1.56 2.06
CA VAL A 29 8.48 -2.90 1.56
C VAL A 29 7.63 -2.92 0.30
N THR A 30 8.26 -2.76 -0.86
CA THR A 30 7.70 -3.37 -2.05
C THR A 30 7.69 -4.86 -1.72
N GLU A 31 6.61 -5.34 -1.13
CA GLU A 31 6.35 -6.76 -0.91
C GLU A 31 6.22 -7.34 -2.31
N HIS A 32 7.36 -7.69 -2.90
CA HIS A 32 7.40 -8.47 -4.11
C HIS A 32 7.04 -9.88 -3.68
N LEU A 33 5.98 -10.42 -4.26
CA LEU A 33 5.55 -11.77 -3.97
C LEU A 33 6.61 -12.76 -4.46
N GLU A 34 7.16 -13.54 -3.54
CA GLU A 34 8.10 -14.59 -3.88
C GLU A 34 7.40 -15.72 -4.64
N ASN A 35 8.04 -16.20 -5.71
CA ASN A 35 7.58 -17.39 -6.41
C ASN A 35 7.58 -18.59 -5.45
N GLY A 36 6.46 -19.31 -5.35
CA GLY A 36 6.27 -20.39 -4.39
C GLY A 36 5.61 -19.98 -3.07
N ALA A 37 5.42 -18.68 -2.81
CA ALA A 37 4.70 -18.22 -1.62
C ALA A 37 3.25 -18.72 -1.62
N VAL A 38 2.74 -19.09 -0.44
CA VAL A 38 1.33 -19.47 -0.31
C VAL A 38 0.51 -18.21 -0.05
N VAL A 39 -0.44 -17.96 -0.93
CA VAL A 39 -1.26 -16.75 -0.94
C VAL A 39 -2.68 -17.10 -0.54
N THR A 40 -3.24 -16.34 0.39
CA THR A 40 -4.68 -16.31 0.66
C THR A 40 -5.28 -15.09 -0.02
N TYR A 41 -6.32 -15.27 -0.83
CA TYR A 41 -6.98 -14.18 -1.55
C TYR A 41 -8.50 -14.27 -1.46
N PHE A 42 -9.15 -13.13 -1.61
CA PHE A 42 -10.60 -13.02 -1.74
C PHE A 42 -11.02 -13.29 -3.18
N ASP A 43 -11.91 -14.25 -3.39
CA ASP A 43 -12.58 -14.47 -4.68
C ASP A 43 -13.89 -13.66 -4.70
N PRO A 44 -13.96 -12.57 -5.50
CA PRO A 44 -15.16 -11.74 -5.57
C PRO A 44 -16.30 -12.38 -6.36
N SER A 45 -16.11 -13.57 -6.95
CA SER A 45 -17.14 -14.23 -7.73
C SER A 45 -18.34 -14.62 -6.87
N PRO A 46 -19.58 -14.28 -7.30
CA PRO A 46 -20.78 -14.73 -6.60
C PRO A 46 -20.98 -16.26 -6.66
N SER A 47 -20.27 -16.95 -7.55
CA SER A 47 -20.30 -18.42 -7.66
C SER A 47 -19.15 -19.11 -6.91
N ALA A 48 -18.34 -18.37 -6.17
CA ALA A 48 -17.25 -18.96 -5.41
C ALA A 48 -17.79 -19.88 -4.31
N GLU A 49 -17.30 -21.11 -4.24
CA GLU A 49 -17.67 -22.05 -3.17
C GLU A 49 -17.23 -21.55 -1.79
N ALA A 50 -16.13 -20.79 -1.74
CA ALA A 50 -15.63 -20.11 -0.57
C ALA A 50 -15.16 -18.70 -0.94
N PRO A 51 -15.44 -17.67 -0.10
CA PRO A 51 -15.05 -16.30 -0.38
C PRO A 51 -13.54 -16.09 -0.29
N PHE A 52 -12.82 -16.94 0.45
CA PHE A 52 -11.36 -16.90 0.54
C PHE A 52 -10.79 -18.22 0.06
N ARG A 53 -9.76 -18.14 -0.77
CA ARG A 53 -9.06 -19.28 -1.35
C ARG A 53 -7.58 -19.20 -1.04
N ARG A 54 -6.91 -20.36 -1.03
CA ARG A 54 -5.46 -20.47 -0.92
C ARG A 54 -4.89 -21.05 -2.20
N ALA A 55 -3.79 -20.45 -2.67
CA ALA A 55 -3.07 -20.87 -3.86
C ALA A 55 -1.57 -20.59 -3.70
N VAL A 56 -0.77 -21.02 -4.66
CA VAL A 56 0.67 -20.78 -4.68
C VAL A 56 1.01 -19.76 -5.76
N ALA A 57 1.82 -18.77 -5.42
CA ALA A 57 2.36 -17.80 -6.36
C ALA A 57 3.23 -18.48 -7.41
N ILE A 58 2.96 -18.24 -8.69
CA ILE A 58 3.73 -18.81 -9.79
C ILE A 58 4.23 -17.71 -10.73
N GLY A 59 5.54 -17.51 -10.73
CA GLY A 59 6.19 -16.55 -11.62
C GLY A 59 6.04 -15.07 -11.21
N PRO A 60 6.44 -14.14 -12.08
CA PRO A 60 6.51 -12.73 -11.74
C PRO A 60 5.13 -12.06 -11.73
N GLU A 61 4.97 -11.05 -10.88
CA GLU A 61 3.86 -10.11 -10.93
C GLU A 61 3.78 -9.40 -12.29
N ILE A 62 2.55 -9.21 -12.78
CA ILE A 62 2.26 -8.51 -14.02
C ILE A 62 1.62 -7.16 -13.68
N VAL A 63 2.16 -6.07 -14.20
CA VAL A 63 1.54 -4.74 -14.07
C VAL A 63 0.66 -4.52 -15.29
N ASP A 64 -0.63 -4.33 -15.08
CA ASP A 64 -1.56 -3.93 -16.13
C ASP A 64 -1.26 -2.47 -16.54
N PRO A 65 -0.85 -2.20 -17.79
CA PRO A 65 -0.47 -0.86 -18.22
C PRO A 65 -1.66 0.13 -18.29
N CYS A 66 -2.90 -0.38 -18.36
CA CYS A 66 -4.09 0.47 -18.44
C CYS A 66 -4.52 0.98 -17.06
N THR A 67 -4.33 0.16 -16.03
CA THR A 67 -4.82 0.43 -14.67
C THR A 67 -3.70 0.66 -13.64
N ASN A 68 -2.46 0.32 -14.01
CA ASN A 68 -1.31 0.22 -13.11
C ASN A 68 -1.52 -0.74 -11.93
N LEU A 69 -2.49 -1.64 -12.02
CA LEU A 69 -2.74 -2.66 -11.00
C LEU A 69 -1.79 -3.83 -11.20
N ARG A 70 -1.29 -4.35 -10.07
CA ARG A 70 -0.49 -5.57 -10.03
C ARG A 70 -1.39 -6.78 -10.01
N TRP A 71 -1.05 -7.74 -10.86
CA TRP A 71 -1.70 -9.03 -11.01
C TRP A 71 -0.71 -10.12 -10.67
N ILE A 72 -1.17 -11.09 -9.92
CA ILE A 72 -0.40 -12.21 -9.44
C ILE A 72 -0.91 -13.47 -10.13
N PRO A 73 -0.05 -14.21 -10.83
CA PRO A 73 -0.40 -15.54 -11.29
C PRO A 73 -0.35 -16.52 -10.11
N LEU A 74 -1.45 -17.22 -9.87
CA LEU A 74 -1.61 -18.19 -8.78
C LEU A 74 -1.99 -19.55 -9.35
N ILE A 75 -1.54 -20.63 -8.69
CA ILE A 75 -2.00 -21.99 -8.96
C ILE A 75 -2.72 -22.57 -7.75
N GLY A 76 -3.98 -22.97 -7.98
CA GLY A 76 -4.82 -23.62 -6.99
C GLY A 76 -4.46 -25.09 -6.76
N ASN A 77 -5.00 -25.68 -5.70
CA ASN A 77 -4.80 -27.10 -5.37
C ASN A 77 -5.43 -28.06 -6.40
N ASP A 78 -6.41 -27.58 -7.16
CA ASP A 78 -7.05 -28.27 -8.28
C ASP A 78 -6.34 -28.03 -9.62
N TRP A 79 -5.14 -27.41 -9.59
CA TRP A 79 -4.38 -27.00 -10.78
C TRP A 79 -5.06 -25.94 -11.64
N SER A 80 -6.10 -25.28 -11.13
CA SER A 80 -6.61 -24.07 -11.74
C SER A 80 -5.56 -22.96 -11.69
N LEU A 81 -5.51 -22.14 -12.74
CA LEU A 81 -4.63 -20.99 -12.82
C LEU A 81 -5.48 -19.73 -12.71
N ASP A 82 -5.24 -18.98 -11.65
CA ASP A 82 -5.94 -17.74 -11.36
C ASP A 82 -5.02 -16.54 -11.57
N MET A 83 -5.61 -15.44 -12.02
CA MET A 83 -4.94 -14.15 -12.09
C MET A 83 -5.61 -13.22 -11.08
N VAL A 84 -4.90 -12.91 -10.00
CA VAL A 84 -5.48 -12.21 -8.85
C VAL A 84 -4.84 -10.84 -8.71
N MET A 85 -5.66 -9.80 -8.60
CA MET A 85 -5.15 -8.47 -8.35
C MET A 85 -4.58 -8.36 -6.92
N TRP A 86 -3.46 -7.66 -6.76
CA TRP A 86 -2.84 -7.42 -5.46
C TRP A 86 -3.82 -6.98 -4.35
N PRO A 87 -4.79 -6.08 -4.59
CA PRO A 87 -5.74 -5.66 -3.56
C PRO A 87 -6.69 -6.77 -3.03
N LEU A 88 -6.76 -7.91 -3.70
CA LEU A 88 -7.55 -9.07 -3.28
C LEU A 88 -6.73 -10.05 -2.44
N VAL A 89 -5.42 -9.87 -2.34
CA VAL A 89 -4.56 -10.66 -1.45
C VAL A 89 -4.79 -10.22 -0.02
N VAL A 90 -5.05 -11.21 0.84
CA VAL A 90 -5.35 -11.02 2.25
C VAL A 90 -4.14 -11.37 3.11
N ASP A 91 -3.40 -12.40 2.73
CA ASP A 91 -2.25 -12.90 3.48
C ASP A 91 -1.26 -13.62 2.55
N ILE A 92 0.02 -13.53 2.88
CA ILE A 92 1.13 -14.18 2.17
C ILE A 92 1.97 -14.91 3.22
N ALA A 93 1.98 -16.23 3.14
CA ALA A 93 2.88 -17.05 3.94
C ALA A 93 4.13 -17.40 3.13
N PRO A 94 5.33 -17.28 3.71
CA PRO A 94 6.56 -17.77 3.07
C PRO A 94 6.50 -19.29 2.89
N SER A 95 7.20 -19.80 1.87
CA SER A 95 7.31 -21.23 1.55
C SER A 95 8.24 -21.98 2.50
#